data_AF-A0A953UWV0-F1
#
_entry.id   AF-A0A953UWV0-F1
#
_cell.length_a   1.000
_cell.length_b   1.000
_cell.length_c   1.000
_cell.angle_alpha   90.00
_cell.angle_beta   90.00
_cell.angle_gamma   90.00
#
_symmetry.space_group_name_H-M   'P 1'
#
loop_
_entity.id
_entity.type
_entity.pdbx_description
1 polymer ?
#
loop_
_entity_poly.entity_id
_entity_poly.type
_entity_poly.pdbx_seq_one_letter_code
_entity_poly.pdbx_strand_id
1 'polypeptide(L)'
;MDHRGRQQRLQNSLSTHRLDALLVAHPPNVRYLCGFTGSAGVLVITEKKRVFFTDGRYTEQAGAEAQGARIVIAHKGPLAAAASWLSKHQKIRSRVSSKIGIEGEHMTVAARSRFAGALPSGFRLREAPALIEQARMVKDEEEIARLRSAVLLGASLFDRALEIIRPGVRETEVAAEMEYAARKAGAQEMSFATIIASGERSALPHGRASQAAIPAEGFVVCDFGVILAGYCSDMTRTVYVGRPSAEAREVYQAVQQAQQAAVDAVRPGISV
;
A
#
# COMPACT_ATOMS: atom_id res chain seq x y z
N MET A 1 16.64 3.97 -3.06
CA MET A 1 15.42 4.48 -3.71
C MET A 1 15.64 5.94 -4.10
N ASP A 2 15.21 6.38 -5.28
CA ASP A 2 15.32 7.79 -5.71
C ASP A 2 14.23 8.70 -5.09
N HIS A 3 14.24 8.85 -3.76
CA HIS A 3 13.28 9.69 -3.05
C HIS A 3 13.34 11.16 -3.51
N ARG A 4 14.55 11.70 -3.68
CA ARG A 4 14.74 13.10 -4.10
C ARG A 4 14.21 13.36 -5.51
N GLY A 5 14.48 12.48 -6.47
CA GLY A 5 14.00 12.64 -7.84
C GLY A 5 12.49 12.45 -7.95
N ARG A 6 11.89 11.53 -7.19
CA ARG A 6 10.42 11.41 -7.07
C ARG A 6 9.79 12.72 -6.59
N GLN A 7 10.33 13.31 -5.52
CA GLN A 7 9.85 14.60 -5.02
C GLN A 7 10.09 15.74 -6.02
N GLN A 8 11.19 15.72 -6.79
CA GLN A 8 11.48 16.73 -7.82
C GLN A 8 10.49 16.66 -8.98
N ARG A 9 10.15 15.46 -9.45
CA ARG A 9 9.14 15.27 -10.52
C ARG A 9 7.79 15.83 -10.11
N LEU A 10 7.34 15.55 -8.88
CA LEU A 10 6.12 16.14 -8.32
C LEU A 10 6.22 17.65 -8.14
N GLN A 11 7.34 18.16 -7.63
CA GLN A 11 7.57 19.60 -7.49
C GLN A 11 7.45 20.32 -8.85
N ASN A 12 7.97 19.74 -9.92
CA ASN A 12 7.93 20.30 -11.26
C ASN A 12 6.53 20.23 -11.91
N SER A 13 5.66 19.31 -11.47
CA SER A 13 4.30 19.16 -12.04
C SER A 13 3.25 20.06 -11.40
N LEU A 14 3.57 20.72 -10.27
CA LEU A 14 2.65 21.58 -9.53
C LEU A 14 2.07 22.71 -10.40
N SER A 15 2.90 23.36 -11.21
CA SER A 15 2.49 24.48 -12.07
C SER A 15 1.49 24.05 -13.15
N THR A 16 1.73 22.90 -13.79
CA THR A 16 0.80 22.25 -14.74
C THR A 16 -0.56 21.99 -14.11
N HIS A 17 -0.57 21.68 -12.81
CA HIS A 17 -1.78 21.38 -12.04
C HIS A 17 -2.38 22.61 -11.35
N ARG A 18 -1.80 23.80 -11.57
CA ARG A 18 -2.20 25.07 -10.96
C ARG A 18 -2.23 25.00 -9.43
N LEU A 19 -1.25 24.33 -8.84
CA LEU A 19 -1.05 24.20 -7.39
C LEU A 19 0.20 24.97 -6.96
N ASP A 20 0.13 25.67 -5.83
CA ASP A 20 1.30 26.35 -5.22
C ASP A 20 2.03 25.45 -4.22
N ALA A 21 1.31 24.46 -3.69
CA ALA A 21 1.84 23.40 -2.86
C ALA A 21 1.01 22.13 -2.97
N LEU A 22 1.61 21.01 -2.61
CA LEU A 22 0.95 19.71 -2.39
C LEU A 22 1.21 19.27 -0.95
N LEU A 23 0.13 18.95 -0.25
CA LEU A 23 0.13 18.34 1.08
C LEU A 23 -0.06 16.84 0.93
N VAL A 24 0.95 16.07 1.36
CA VAL A 24 0.95 14.62 1.34
C VAL A 24 0.90 14.11 2.77
N ALA A 25 -0.19 13.46 3.13
CA ALA A 25 -0.46 12.93 4.47
C ALA A 25 -0.83 11.44 4.46
N HIS A 26 -1.09 10.84 3.30
CA HIS A 26 -1.32 9.41 3.17
C HIS A 26 0.00 8.64 3.41
N PRO A 27 0.09 7.77 4.43
CA PRO A 27 1.38 7.17 4.81
C PRO A 27 2.10 6.40 3.70
N PRO A 28 1.44 5.61 2.83
CA PRO A 28 2.08 5.00 1.67
C PRO A 28 2.73 6.02 0.71
N ASN A 29 2.11 7.18 0.51
CA ASN A 29 2.65 8.24 -0.33
C ASN A 29 3.80 8.99 0.36
N VAL A 30 3.71 9.22 1.68
CA VAL A 30 4.83 9.73 2.48
C VAL A 30 6.04 8.78 2.37
N ARG A 31 5.84 7.48 2.60
CA ARG A 31 6.90 6.46 2.46
C ARG A 31 7.48 6.43 1.05
N TYR A 32 6.63 6.45 0.01
CA TYR A 32 7.08 6.46 -1.38
C TYR A 32 7.97 7.67 -1.69
N LEU A 33 7.60 8.84 -1.16
CA LEU A 33 8.28 10.10 -1.47
C LEU A 33 9.53 10.34 -0.63
N CYS A 34 9.51 10.05 0.67
CA CYS A 34 10.65 10.35 1.55
C CYS A 34 11.24 9.14 2.29
N GLY A 35 10.67 7.95 2.18
CA GLY A 35 11.20 6.73 2.81
C GLY A 35 10.78 6.51 4.26
N PHE A 36 10.13 7.48 4.89
CA PHE A 36 9.71 7.40 6.29
C PHE A 36 8.68 6.29 6.53
N THR A 37 8.89 5.47 7.55
CA THR A 37 8.08 4.30 7.88
C THR A 37 7.19 4.47 9.12
N GLY A 38 7.32 5.59 9.84
CA GLY A 38 6.50 5.88 11.02
C GLY A 38 5.05 6.24 10.69
N SER A 39 4.19 6.23 11.72
CA SER A 39 2.74 6.37 11.55
C SER A 39 2.23 7.82 11.61
N ALA A 40 3.09 8.80 11.92
CA ALA A 40 2.71 10.21 11.92
C ALA A 40 3.71 11.05 11.13
N GLY A 41 3.31 11.48 9.93
CA GLY A 41 4.14 12.28 9.05
C GLY A 41 3.33 13.02 8.00
N VAL A 42 3.75 14.24 7.66
CA VAL A 42 3.17 15.04 6.58
C VAL A 42 4.30 15.63 5.75
N LEU A 43 4.29 15.40 4.45
CA LEU A 43 5.22 16.01 3.51
C LEU A 43 4.54 17.17 2.78
N VAL A 44 5.18 18.33 2.79
CA VAL A 44 4.77 19.49 1.99
C VAL A 44 5.76 19.71 0.88
N ILE A 45 5.26 19.72 -0.36
CA ILE A 45 6.04 20.06 -1.55
C ILE A 45 5.51 21.37 -2.10
N THR A 46 6.39 22.34 -2.29
CA THR A 46 6.12 23.61 -2.98
C THR A 46 7.04 23.72 -4.18
N GLU A 47 6.88 24.71 -5.06
CA GLU A 47 7.81 24.92 -6.19
C GLU A 47 9.29 25.00 -5.79
N LYS A 48 9.58 25.43 -4.55
CA LYS A 48 10.96 25.71 -4.10
C LYS A 48 11.42 24.86 -2.92
N LYS A 49 10.50 24.27 -2.17
CA LYS A 49 10.82 23.63 -0.88
C LYS A 49 10.10 22.29 -0.73
N ARG A 50 10.77 21.39 -0.03
CA ARG A 50 10.27 20.07 0.36
C ARG A 50 10.51 19.94 1.84
N VAL A 51 9.44 19.81 2.63
CA VAL A 51 9.53 19.82 4.09
C VAL A 51 8.68 18.69 4.64
N PHE A 52 9.31 17.82 5.42
CA PHE A 52 8.67 16.72 6.10
C PHE A 52 8.46 17.09 7.57
N PHE A 53 7.23 16.97 8.05
CA PHE A 53 6.83 17.24 9.42
C PHE A 53 6.50 15.92 10.11
N THR A 54 7.07 15.73 11.29
CA THR A 54 6.70 14.64 12.21
C THR A 54 6.73 15.17 13.65
N ASP A 55 6.47 14.32 14.65
CA ASP A 55 6.49 14.68 16.06
C ASP A 55 7.68 14.06 16.81
N GLY A 56 7.85 14.43 18.08
CA GLY A 56 9.03 14.07 18.88
C GLY A 56 9.31 12.58 18.99
N ARG A 57 8.29 11.72 18.85
CA ARG A 57 8.43 10.25 18.89
C ARG A 57 9.31 9.73 17.76
N TYR A 58 9.38 10.47 16.66
CA TYR A 58 10.03 10.07 15.42
C TYR A 58 11.30 10.84 15.11
N THR A 59 11.89 11.54 16.09
CA THR A 59 13.10 12.36 15.87
C THR A 59 14.24 11.55 15.27
N GLU A 60 14.63 10.47 15.95
CA GLU A 60 15.71 9.59 15.49
C GLU A 60 15.34 8.86 14.19
N GLN A 61 14.13 8.29 14.15
CA GLN A 61 13.65 7.54 12.99
C GLN A 61 13.60 8.40 11.72
N ALA A 62 13.06 9.62 11.80
CA ALA A 62 13.01 10.52 10.67
C ALA A 62 14.42 10.95 10.22
N GLY A 63 15.35 11.15 11.16
CA GLY A 63 16.75 11.43 10.84
C GLY A 63 17.44 10.30 10.05
N ALA A 64 17.11 9.05 10.36
CA ALA A 64 17.65 7.87 9.69
C ALA A 64 16.96 7.56 8.34
N GLU A 65 15.63 7.73 8.26
CA GLU A 65 14.83 7.24 7.13
C GLU A 65 14.46 8.33 6.12
N ALA A 66 14.13 9.54 6.59
CA ALA A 66 13.49 10.54 5.76
C ALA A 66 14.51 11.27 4.85
N GLN A 67 14.38 11.07 3.54
CA GLN A 67 15.30 11.59 2.53
C GLN A 67 14.64 12.64 1.62
N GLY A 68 15.45 13.50 1.02
CA GLY A 68 15.04 14.47 -0.01
C GLY A 68 14.27 15.71 0.48
N ALA A 69 13.82 15.71 1.74
CA ALA A 69 13.07 16.78 2.36
C ALA A 69 13.75 17.30 3.64
N ARG A 70 13.54 18.57 3.97
CA ARG A 70 13.96 19.13 5.26
C ARG A 70 13.04 18.61 6.36
N ILE A 71 13.60 17.98 7.37
CA ILE A 71 12.84 17.43 8.50
C ILE A 71 12.52 18.55 9.51
N VAL A 72 11.29 18.55 10.01
CA VAL A 72 10.81 19.42 11.09
C VAL A 72 10.16 18.55 12.15
N ILE A 73 10.75 18.54 13.34
CA ILE A 73 10.12 17.94 14.52
C ILE A 73 9.18 18.97 15.12
N ALA A 74 7.88 18.69 15.07
CA ALA A 74 6.83 19.59 15.47
C ALA A 74 6.40 19.36 16.93
N HIS A 75 6.23 20.46 17.66
CA HIS A 75 5.61 20.43 18.99
C HIS A 75 4.07 20.28 18.95
N LYS A 76 3.46 20.56 17.79
CA LYS A 76 2.05 20.31 17.49
C LYS A 76 1.95 19.13 16.53
N GLY A 77 0.75 18.59 16.34
CA GLY A 77 0.53 17.53 15.34
C GLY A 77 1.04 17.92 13.94
N PRO A 78 1.60 16.97 13.14
CA PRO A 78 2.27 17.26 11.87
C PRO A 78 1.45 18.09 10.89
N LEU A 79 0.14 17.82 10.80
CA LEU A 79 -0.78 18.54 9.93
C LEU A 79 -0.92 20.04 10.32
N ALA A 80 -1.00 20.34 11.62
CA ALA A 80 -1.07 21.72 12.11
C ALA A 80 0.26 22.46 11.93
N ALA A 81 1.38 21.76 12.09
CA ALA A 81 2.71 22.30 11.84
C ALA A 81 2.91 22.64 10.35
N ALA A 82 2.45 21.76 9.45
CA ALA A 82 2.44 21.99 8.01
C ALA A 82 1.61 23.23 7.64
N ALA A 83 0.42 23.40 8.22
CA ALA A 83 -0.40 24.60 8.03
C ALA A 83 0.33 25.86 8.49
N SER A 84 0.87 25.87 9.72
CA SER A 84 1.62 27.02 10.25
C SER A 84 2.84 27.37 9.39
N TRP A 85 3.52 26.35 8.87
CA TRP A 85 4.65 26.54 7.99
C TRP A 85 4.24 27.14 6.63
N LEU A 86 3.18 26.61 6.01
CA LEU A 86 2.63 27.14 4.76
C LEU A 86 2.23 28.61 4.91
N SER A 87 1.53 28.98 5.98
CA SER A 87 1.12 30.36 6.27
C SER A 87 2.29 31.35 6.32
N LYS A 88 3.48 30.89 6.72
CA LYS A 88 4.69 31.72 6.82
C LYS A 88 5.53 31.75 5.53
N HIS A 89 5.43 30.70 4.71
CA HIS A 89 6.37 30.47 3.60
C HIS A 89 5.72 30.55 2.21
N GLN A 90 4.40 30.50 2.14
CA GLN A 90 3.66 30.74 0.90
C GLN A 90 3.17 32.18 0.85
N LYS A 91 3.63 32.90 -0.17
CA LYS A 91 3.22 34.28 -0.38
C LYS A 91 1.86 34.30 -1.06
N ILE A 92 0.88 34.92 -0.42
CA ILE A 92 -0.34 35.36 -1.10
C ILE A 92 0.06 36.61 -1.90
N ARG A 93 0.07 36.53 -3.23
CA ARG A 93 0.18 37.73 -4.07
C ARG A 93 -1.15 38.49 -3.97
N SER A 94 -1.10 39.83 -3.99
CA SER A 94 -2.33 40.64 -3.91
C SER A 94 -3.35 40.16 -4.95
N ARG A 95 -4.57 39.83 -4.48
CA ARG A 95 -5.71 39.32 -5.27
C ARG A 95 -5.61 37.88 -5.81
N VAL A 96 -4.57 37.10 -5.48
CA VAL A 96 -4.46 35.69 -5.89
C VAL A 96 -4.39 34.77 -4.68
N SER A 97 -5.38 33.87 -4.55
CA SER A 97 -5.38 32.87 -3.49
C SER A 97 -4.28 31.82 -3.70
N SER A 98 -3.60 31.39 -2.64
CA SER A 98 -2.68 30.25 -2.70
C SER A 98 -3.47 28.93 -2.71
N LYS A 99 -3.21 28.08 -3.70
CA LYS A 99 -3.88 26.80 -3.92
C LYS A 99 -3.02 25.66 -3.37
N ILE A 100 -3.55 24.97 -2.36
CA ILE A 100 -2.90 23.82 -1.74
C ILE A 100 -3.62 22.56 -2.21
N GLY A 101 -2.90 21.71 -2.94
CA GLY A 101 -3.34 20.37 -3.31
C GLY A 101 -3.40 19.47 -2.08
N ILE A 102 -4.47 18.71 -1.94
CA ILE A 102 -4.64 17.66 -0.92
C ILE A 102 -4.97 16.33 -1.60
N GLU A 103 -4.61 15.24 -0.95
CA GLU A 103 -4.97 13.88 -1.38
C GLU A 103 -6.44 13.60 -1.05
N GLY A 104 -7.35 14.02 -1.94
CA GLY A 104 -8.81 13.99 -1.71
C GLY A 104 -9.35 12.60 -1.37
N GLU A 105 -8.82 11.55 -1.99
CA GLU A 105 -9.22 10.16 -1.75
C GLU A 105 -8.78 9.61 -0.39
N HIS A 106 -7.75 10.22 0.23
CA HIS A 106 -7.14 9.73 1.46
C HIS A 106 -7.37 10.64 2.68
N MET A 107 -7.75 11.90 2.46
CA MET A 107 -7.93 12.88 3.53
C MET A 107 -9.38 12.93 4.00
N THR A 108 -9.61 12.63 5.28
CA THR A 108 -10.97 12.73 5.86
C THR A 108 -11.50 14.16 5.83
N VAL A 109 -12.81 14.33 5.71
CA VAL A 109 -13.49 15.64 5.75
C VAL A 109 -13.12 16.40 7.03
N ALA A 110 -13.06 15.72 8.17
CA ALA A 110 -12.66 16.34 9.44
C ALA A 110 -11.21 16.84 9.43
N ALA A 111 -10.27 16.06 8.89
CA ALA A 111 -8.88 16.49 8.76
C ALA A 111 -8.76 17.69 7.81
N ARG A 112 -9.48 17.66 6.69
CA ARG A 112 -9.56 18.78 5.73
C ARG A 112 -10.07 20.06 6.40
N SER A 113 -11.16 19.98 7.16
CA SER A 113 -11.73 21.13 7.88
C SER A 113 -10.77 21.69 8.93
N ARG A 114 -10.11 20.83 9.72
CA ARG A 114 -9.10 21.26 10.71
C ARG A 114 -7.90 21.93 10.04
N PHE A 115 -7.42 21.37 8.94
CA PHE A 115 -6.31 21.94 8.18
C PHE A 115 -6.68 23.30 7.56
N ALA A 116 -7.87 23.40 6.96
CA ALA A 116 -8.40 24.65 6.41
C ALA A 116 -8.54 25.73 7.49
N GLY A 117 -9.08 25.39 8.67
CA GLY A 117 -9.24 26.32 9.79
C GLY A 117 -7.92 26.79 10.41
N ALA A 118 -6.82 26.06 10.19
CA ALA A 118 -5.49 26.46 10.64
C ALA A 118 -4.74 27.36 9.63
N LEU A 119 -5.29 27.56 8.43
CA LEU A 119 -4.74 28.43 7.39
C LEU A 119 -5.41 29.81 7.44
N PRO A 120 -4.69 30.91 7.19
CA PRO A 120 -5.29 32.24 7.12
C PRO A 120 -6.13 32.39 5.86
N SER A 121 -6.88 33.50 5.79
CA SER A 121 -7.61 33.88 4.58
C SER A 121 -6.67 33.97 3.37
N GLY A 122 -7.20 33.64 2.19
CA GLY A 122 -6.41 33.62 0.95
C GLY A 122 -5.79 32.26 0.61
N PHE A 123 -5.79 31.28 1.51
CA PHE A 123 -5.49 29.89 1.15
C PHE A 123 -6.76 29.15 0.68
N ARG A 124 -6.62 28.26 -0.30
CA ARG A 124 -7.70 27.46 -0.87
C ARG A 124 -7.22 26.02 -1.02
N LEU A 125 -7.93 25.08 -0.40
CA LEU A 125 -7.67 23.66 -0.62
C LEU A 125 -8.29 23.23 -1.96
N ARG A 126 -7.55 22.42 -2.71
CA ARG A 126 -8.00 21.77 -3.95
C ARG A 126 -7.67 20.30 -3.84
N GLU A 127 -8.59 19.46 -4.28
CA GLU A 127 -8.28 18.06 -4.49
C GLU A 127 -7.26 17.97 -5.62
N ALA A 128 -6.09 17.44 -5.31
CA ALA A 128 -5.08 17.17 -6.32
C ALA A 128 -5.51 15.91 -7.10
N PRO A 129 -5.24 15.85 -8.41
CA PRO A 129 -5.28 14.58 -9.12
C PRO A 129 -4.39 13.54 -8.45
N ALA A 130 -4.60 12.26 -8.77
CA ALA A 130 -3.87 11.11 -8.22
C ALA A 130 -2.41 11.03 -8.75
N LEU A 131 -1.65 12.12 -8.60
CA LEU A 131 -0.30 12.34 -9.10
C LEU A 131 0.69 11.29 -8.57
N ILE A 132 0.53 10.92 -7.30
CA ILE A 132 1.47 10.03 -6.61
C ILE A 132 1.12 8.59 -6.94
N GLU A 133 -0.17 8.25 -7.02
CA GLU A 133 -0.69 6.95 -7.43
C GLU A 133 -0.28 6.63 -8.87
N GLN A 134 -0.40 7.61 -9.79
CA GLN A 134 0.08 7.49 -11.16
C GLN A 134 1.60 7.22 -11.20
N ALA A 135 2.38 7.93 -10.39
CA ALA A 135 3.82 7.70 -10.29
C ALA A 135 4.16 6.32 -9.69
N ARG A 136 3.36 5.81 -8.75
CA ARG A 136 3.50 4.49 -8.12
C ARG A 136 3.00 3.35 -9.01
N MET A 137 2.28 3.65 -10.09
CA MET A 137 1.79 2.64 -11.02
C MET A 137 2.95 1.96 -11.75
N VAL A 138 3.93 2.74 -12.20
CA VAL A 138 5.16 2.26 -12.84
C VAL A 138 6.26 2.16 -11.79
N LYS A 139 6.74 0.94 -11.53
CA LYS A 139 7.73 0.67 -10.48
C LYS A 139 9.13 0.87 -11.03
N ASP A 140 10.02 1.45 -10.23
CA ASP A 140 11.45 1.44 -10.56
C ASP A 140 12.11 0.10 -10.23
N GLU A 141 13.37 -0.06 -10.64
CA GLU A 141 14.11 -1.32 -10.50
C GLU A 141 14.24 -1.78 -9.05
N GLU A 142 14.39 -0.85 -8.10
CA GLU A 142 14.51 -1.18 -6.68
C GLU A 142 13.16 -1.58 -6.08
N GLU A 143 12.07 -0.93 -6.50
CA GLU A 143 10.71 -1.35 -6.15
C GLU A 143 10.41 -2.75 -6.68
N ILE A 144 10.79 -3.04 -7.93
CA ILE A 144 10.64 -4.38 -8.53
C ILE A 144 11.46 -5.40 -7.76
N ALA A 145 12.70 -5.09 -7.38
CA ALA A 145 13.53 -6.00 -6.58
C ALA A 145 12.87 -6.31 -5.22
N ARG A 146 12.32 -5.30 -4.54
CA ARG A 146 11.58 -5.50 -3.27
C ARG A 146 10.30 -6.31 -3.46
N LEU A 147 9.54 -6.06 -4.52
CA LEU A 147 8.36 -6.85 -4.88
C LEU A 147 8.74 -8.31 -5.13
N ARG A 148 9.82 -8.58 -5.87
CA ARG A 148 10.30 -9.95 -6.09
C ARG A 148 10.64 -10.65 -4.79
N SER A 149 11.35 -9.98 -3.87
CA SER A 149 11.64 -10.54 -2.55
C SER A 149 10.38 -10.85 -1.75
N ALA A 150 9.39 -9.94 -1.77
CA ALA A 150 8.09 -10.18 -1.12
C ALA A 150 7.38 -11.39 -1.73
N VAL A 151 7.35 -11.49 -3.07
CA VAL A 151 6.73 -12.61 -3.80
C VAL A 151 7.42 -13.94 -3.50
N LEU A 152 8.75 -13.98 -3.45
CA LEU A 152 9.50 -15.19 -3.13
C LEU A 152 9.24 -15.66 -1.69
N LEU A 153 9.22 -14.74 -0.73
CA LEU A 153 8.85 -15.06 0.66
C LEU A 153 7.40 -15.56 0.72
N GLY A 154 6.46 -14.81 0.12
CA GLY A 154 5.06 -15.21 0.03
C GLY A 154 4.91 -16.61 -0.56
N ALA A 155 5.53 -16.89 -1.71
CA ALA A 155 5.48 -18.20 -2.37
C ALA A 155 5.92 -19.35 -1.47
N SER A 156 6.97 -19.17 -0.66
CA SER A 156 7.44 -20.21 0.28
C SER A 156 6.42 -20.58 1.36
N LEU A 157 5.43 -19.72 1.65
CA LEU A 157 4.40 -20.01 2.64
C LEU A 157 3.40 -21.06 2.13
N PHE A 158 3.31 -21.26 0.81
CA PHE A 158 2.44 -22.29 0.27
C PHE A 158 2.89 -23.69 0.68
N ASP A 159 4.20 -23.93 0.72
CA ASP A 159 4.75 -25.21 1.19
C ASP A 159 4.33 -25.47 2.64
N ARG A 160 4.32 -24.44 3.49
CA ARG A 160 3.82 -24.55 4.86
C ARG A 160 2.32 -24.88 4.90
N ALA A 161 1.52 -24.30 4.01
CA ALA A 161 0.10 -24.64 3.92
C ALA A 161 -0.09 -26.13 3.58
N LEU A 162 0.67 -26.64 2.60
CA LEU A 162 0.60 -28.04 2.17
C LEU A 162 0.94 -29.05 3.28
N GLU A 163 1.85 -28.70 4.19
CA GLU A 163 2.19 -29.54 5.35
C GLU A 163 1.04 -29.67 6.36
N ILE A 164 0.17 -28.66 6.45
CA ILE A 164 -0.86 -28.54 7.48
C ILE A 164 -2.23 -28.97 6.96
N ILE A 165 -2.53 -28.73 5.69
CA ILE A 165 -3.83 -29.04 5.08
C ILE A 165 -4.08 -30.55 5.11
N ARG A 166 -5.08 -30.95 5.90
CA ARG A 166 -5.61 -32.32 5.98
C ARG A 166 -7.02 -32.32 6.57
N PRO A 167 -7.80 -33.39 6.37
CA PRO A 167 -9.15 -33.48 6.91
C PRO A 167 -9.19 -33.22 8.43
N GLY A 168 -10.17 -32.45 8.87
CA GLY A 168 -10.39 -32.13 10.29
C GLY A 168 -9.62 -30.91 10.81
N VAL A 169 -8.55 -30.47 10.13
CA VAL A 169 -7.85 -29.22 10.50
C VAL A 169 -8.74 -28.03 10.15
N ARG A 170 -8.82 -27.03 11.04
CA ARG A 170 -9.60 -25.81 10.77
C ARG A 170 -8.88 -24.88 9.80
N GLU A 171 -9.64 -24.17 8.97
CA GLU A 171 -9.11 -23.14 8.05
C GLU A 171 -8.23 -22.12 8.79
N THR A 172 -8.66 -21.66 9.99
CA THR A 172 -7.87 -20.73 10.82
C THR A 172 -6.55 -21.30 11.33
N GLU A 173 -6.44 -22.62 11.49
CA GLU A 173 -5.18 -23.24 11.91
C GLU A 173 -4.15 -23.20 10.77
N VAL A 174 -4.59 -23.48 9.54
CA VAL A 174 -3.72 -23.33 8.35
C VAL A 174 -3.25 -21.88 8.21
N ALA A 175 -4.19 -20.92 8.31
CA ALA A 175 -3.85 -19.50 8.24
C ALA A 175 -2.85 -19.09 9.33
N ALA A 176 -3.08 -19.48 10.59
CA ALA A 176 -2.19 -19.16 11.70
C ALA A 176 -0.76 -19.71 11.50
N GLU A 177 -0.62 -20.93 11.00
CA GLU A 177 0.68 -21.55 10.71
C GLU A 177 1.43 -20.81 9.59
N MET A 178 0.73 -20.41 8.54
CA MET A 178 1.31 -19.60 7.45
C MET A 178 1.75 -18.22 7.94
N GLU A 179 0.91 -17.55 8.74
CA GLU A 179 1.20 -16.23 9.29
C GLU A 179 2.39 -16.26 10.26
N TYR A 180 2.47 -17.30 11.09
CA TYR A 180 3.62 -17.54 11.95
C TYR A 180 4.91 -17.78 11.13
N ALA A 181 4.83 -18.61 10.09
CA ALA A 181 5.96 -18.85 9.20
C ALA A 181 6.42 -17.57 8.48
N ALA A 182 5.48 -16.75 8.01
CA ALA A 182 5.76 -15.46 7.37
C ALA A 182 6.54 -14.53 8.30
N ARG A 183 6.05 -14.38 9.54
CA ARG A 183 6.72 -13.57 10.58
C ARG A 183 8.13 -14.08 10.86
N LYS A 184 8.29 -15.40 11.00
CA LYS A 184 9.59 -16.02 11.25
C LYS A 184 10.57 -15.85 10.08
N ALA A 185 10.06 -15.80 8.85
CA ALA A 185 10.84 -15.56 7.63
C ALA A 185 11.18 -14.07 7.40
N GLY A 186 10.72 -13.16 8.26
CA GLY A 186 11.04 -11.73 8.20
C GLY A 186 9.98 -10.84 7.56
N ALA A 187 8.78 -11.35 7.28
CA ALA A 187 7.66 -10.52 6.85
C ALA A 187 7.27 -9.52 7.96
N GLN A 188 6.96 -8.28 7.55
CA GLN A 188 6.49 -7.23 8.45
C GLN A 188 5.04 -7.43 8.88
N GLU A 189 4.24 -8.13 8.07
CA GLU A 189 2.86 -8.59 8.31
C GLU A 189 2.35 -9.31 7.05
N MET A 190 1.13 -9.82 7.10
CA MET A 190 0.41 -10.23 5.90
C MET A 190 -0.10 -9.01 5.14
N SER A 191 -0.11 -9.04 3.81
CA SER A 191 -0.61 -7.92 2.99
C SER A 191 -2.13 -7.76 3.06
N PHE A 192 -2.84 -8.81 3.48
CA PHE A 192 -4.27 -8.84 3.77
C PHE A 192 -4.58 -10.02 4.69
N ALA A 193 -5.83 -10.14 5.15
CA ALA A 193 -6.26 -11.27 5.97
C ALA A 193 -6.22 -12.57 5.15
N THR A 194 -5.41 -13.53 5.57
CA THR A 194 -5.23 -14.83 4.90
C THR A 194 -6.57 -15.53 4.67
N ILE A 195 -6.80 -15.96 3.44
CA ILE A 195 -7.99 -16.71 3.01
C ILE A 195 -7.60 -18.17 2.92
N ILE A 196 -8.30 -18.99 3.69
CA ILE A 196 -8.33 -20.45 3.54
C ILE A 196 -9.81 -20.82 3.45
N ALA A 197 -10.27 -21.21 2.27
CA ALA A 197 -11.67 -21.50 2.00
C ALA A 197 -11.82 -22.93 1.47
N SER A 198 -12.42 -23.81 2.27
CA SER A 198 -12.44 -25.25 2.06
C SER A 198 -13.84 -25.81 1.80
N GLY A 199 -13.94 -26.89 1.02
CA GLY A 199 -15.20 -27.52 0.65
C GLY A 199 -16.13 -26.54 -0.08
N GLU A 200 -17.39 -26.46 0.34
CA GLU A 200 -18.36 -25.51 -0.22
C GLU A 200 -17.92 -24.05 -0.10
N ARG A 201 -17.12 -23.71 0.93
CA ARG A 201 -16.60 -22.35 1.12
C ARG A 201 -15.62 -21.94 0.02
N SER A 202 -15.01 -22.89 -0.70
CA SER A 202 -14.14 -22.60 -1.85
C SER A 202 -14.86 -21.84 -2.97
N ALA A 203 -16.20 -21.84 -2.98
CA ALA A 203 -17.01 -21.03 -3.89
C ALA A 203 -17.16 -19.56 -3.46
N LEU A 204 -16.66 -19.17 -2.27
CA LEU A 204 -16.71 -17.80 -1.76
C LEU A 204 -15.43 -17.03 -2.16
N PRO A 205 -15.49 -16.05 -3.08
CA PRO A 205 -14.28 -15.34 -3.55
C PRO A 205 -13.51 -14.60 -2.44
N HIS A 206 -14.20 -14.19 -1.37
CA HIS A 206 -13.61 -13.53 -0.21
C HIS A 206 -13.84 -14.33 1.09
N GLY A 207 -13.85 -15.66 0.98
CA GLY A 207 -14.09 -16.59 2.08
C GLY A 207 -12.94 -16.66 3.10
N ARG A 208 -12.72 -15.58 3.88
CA ARG A 208 -11.73 -15.54 4.96
C ARG A 208 -11.72 -16.83 5.79
N ALA A 209 -10.51 -17.23 6.23
CA ALA A 209 -10.33 -18.44 7.04
C ALA A 209 -11.30 -18.44 8.23
N SER A 210 -12.05 -19.54 8.39
CA SER A 210 -13.07 -19.69 9.43
C SER A 210 -12.77 -20.85 10.39
N GLN A 211 -13.69 -21.10 11.32
CA GLN A 211 -13.62 -22.29 12.18
C GLN A 211 -14.06 -23.58 11.47
N ALA A 212 -14.42 -23.52 10.18
CA ALA A 212 -14.76 -24.71 9.41
C ALA A 212 -13.57 -25.67 9.36
N ALA A 213 -13.85 -26.95 9.60
CA ALA A 213 -12.88 -28.01 9.42
C ALA A 213 -12.79 -28.38 7.94
N ILE A 214 -11.56 -28.56 7.44
CA ILE A 214 -11.30 -29.01 6.08
C ILE A 214 -11.95 -30.39 5.90
N PRO A 215 -12.78 -30.59 4.85
CA PRO A 215 -13.46 -31.86 4.61
C PRO A 215 -12.49 -32.96 4.19
N ALA A 216 -12.98 -34.21 4.21
CA ALA A 216 -12.22 -35.37 3.72
C ALA A 216 -11.94 -35.29 2.21
N GLU A 217 -12.84 -34.66 1.46
CA GLU A 217 -12.71 -34.43 0.02
C GLU A 217 -13.20 -33.03 -0.33
N GLY A 218 -12.48 -32.36 -1.23
CA GLY A 218 -12.91 -31.05 -1.75
C GLY A 218 -11.77 -30.07 -1.99
N PHE A 219 -12.10 -28.94 -2.62
CA PHE A 219 -11.16 -27.86 -2.84
C PHE A 219 -10.79 -27.13 -1.56
N VAL A 220 -9.57 -26.61 -1.52
CA VAL A 220 -9.09 -25.63 -0.54
C VAL A 220 -8.42 -24.50 -1.31
N VAL A 221 -9.03 -23.31 -1.28
CA VAL A 221 -8.46 -22.08 -1.84
C VAL A 221 -7.62 -21.42 -0.76
N CYS A 222 -6.35 -21.17 -1.08
CA CYS A 222 -5.39 -20.47 -0.25
C CYS A 222 -5.03 -19.16 -0.94
N ASP A 223 -5.48 -18.02 -0.41
CA ASP A 223 -5.17 -16.69 -0.94
C ASP A 223 -4.50 -15.84 0.14
N PHE A 224 -3.26 -15.41 -0.13
CA PHE A 224 -2.37 -14.86 0.87
C PHE A 224 -1.23 -14.04 0.26
N GLY A 225 -0.66 -13.18 1.08
CA GLY A 225 0.53 -12.42 0.71
C GLY A 225 1.17 -11.76 1.91
N VAL A 226 2.38 -11.25 1.73
CA VAL A 226 3.18 -10.65 2.80
C VAL A 226 3.53 -9.21 2.46
N ILE A 227 3.76 -8.40 3.50
CA ILE A 227 4.44 -7.13 3.39
C ILE A 227 5.91 -7.34 3.77
N LEU A 228 6.82 -7.10 2.82
CA LEU A 228 8.25 -7.15 3.04
C LEU A 228 8.89 -5.86 2.53
N ALA A 229 9.68 -5.19 3.39
CA ALA A 229 10.29 -3.89 3.09
C ALA A 229 9.29 -2.83 2.58
N GLY A 230 8.02 -2.93 2.98
CA GLY A 230 6.91 -2.06 2.58
C GLY A 230 6.26 -2.38 1.23
N TYR A 231 6.59 -3.51 0.62
CA TYR A 231 6.00 -3.98 -0.64
C TYR A 231 5.21 -5.25 -0.39
N CYS A 232 4.05 -5.33 -1.04
CA CYS A 232 3.13 -6.46 -0.88
C CYS A 232 3.38 -7.52 -1.95
N SER A 233 3.34 -8.79 -1.54
CA SER A 233 3.00 -9.89 -2.45
C SER A 233 1.50 -10.18 -2.37
N ASP A 234 1.03 -10.94 -3.35
CA ASP A 234 -0.34 -11.46 -3.41
C ASP A 234 -0.32 -12.72 -4.29
N MET A 235 -0.77 -13.85 -3.76
CA MET A 235 -0.93 -15.07 -4.53
C MET A 235 -2.08 -15.92 -4.03
N THR A 236 -2.77 -16.53 -4.99
CA THR A 236 -3.77 -17.55 -4.75
C THR A 236 -3.33 -18.90 -5.32
N ARG A 237 -3.55 -19.97 -4.56
CA ARG A 237 -3.40 -21.36 -4.99
C ARG A 237 -4.59 -22.17 -4.50
N THR A 238 -5.05 -23.09 -5.34
CA THR A 238 -6.13 -24.02 -5.00
C THR A 238 -5.59 -25.44 -5.03
N VAL A 239 -5.89 -26.21 -3.99
CA VAL A 239 -5.58 -27.65 -3.92
C VAL A 239 -6.86 -28.45 -3.73
N TYR A 240 -6.79 -29.77 -3.92
CA TYR A 240 -7.89 -30.68 -3.65
C TYR A 240 -7.44 -31.71 -2.60
N VAL A 241 -8.20 -31.82 -1.51
CA VAL A 241 -8.00 -32.87 -0.49
C VAL A 241 -8.74 -34.12 -0.96
N GLY A 242 -8.11 -35.29 -0.88
CA GLY A 242 -8.68 -36.54 -1.40
C GLY A 242 -8.53 -36.70 -2.92
N ARG A 243 -9.45 -37.45 -3.55
CA ARG A 243 -9.38 -37.73 -4.99
C ARG A 243 -10.36 -36.84 -5.77
N PRO A 244 -9.89 -35.96 -6.67
CA PRO A 244 -10.80 -35.09 -7.42
C PRO A 244 -11.61 -35.86 -8.45
N SER A 245 -12.91 -35.52 -8.53
CA SER A 245 -13.82 -35.96 -9.60
C SER A 245 -13.38 -35.43 -10.96
N ALA A 246 -13.95 -35.99 -12.04
CA ALA A 246 -13.68 -35.49 -13.40
C ALA A 246 -14.08 -34.01 -13.54
N GLU A 247 -15.25 -33.63 -13.01
CA GLU A 247 -15.75 -32.25 -13.00
C GLU A 247 -14.83 -31.31 -12.21
N ALA A 248 -14.35 -31.71 -11.02
CA ALA A 248 -13.41 -30.90 -10.25
C ALA A 248 -12.11 -30.65 -11.03
N ARG A 249 -11.57 -31.67 -11.71
CA ARG A 249 -10.39 -31.50 -12.56
C ARG A 249 -10.65 -30.55 -13.71
N GLU A 250 -11.79 -30.67 -14.36
CA GLU A 250 -12.18 -29.81 -15.49
C GLU A 250 -12.28 -28.34 -15.07
N VAL A 251 -12.96 -28.04 -13.95
CA VAL A 251 -13.07 -26.67 -13.42
C VAL A 251 -11.69 -26.08 -13.09
N TYR A 252 -10.84 -26.86 -12.42
CA TYR A 252 -9.48 -26.42 -12.10
C TYR A 252 -8.67 -26.11 -13.36
N GLN A 253 -8.72 -27.00 -14.36
CA GLN A 253 -8.00 -26.83 -15.62
C GLN A 253 -8.51 -25.64 -16.42
N ALA A 254 -9.82 -25.37 -16.44
CA ALA A 254 -10.38 -24.21 -17.11
C ALA A 254 -9.84 -22.90 -16.52
N VAL A 255 -9.78 -22.79 -15.19
CA VAL A 255 -9.21 -21.62 -14.51
C VAL A 255 -7.71 -21.49 -14.77
N GLN A 256 -6.97 -22.60 -14.70
CA GLN A 256 -5.53 -22.60 -14.99
C GLN A 256 -5.24 -22.13 -16.42
N GLN A 257 -5.99 -22.62 -17.41
CA GLN A 257 -5.84 -22.24 -18.82
C GLN A 257 -6.16 -20.76 -19.03
N ALA A 258 -7.24 -20.26 -18.43
CA ALA A 258 -7.59 -18.84 -18.51
C ALA A 258 -6.52 -17.95 -17.87
N GLN A 259 -5.99 -18.34 -16.71
CA GLN A 259 -4.92 -17.62 -16.02
C GLN A 259 -3.63 -17.60 -16.84
N GLN A 260 -3.21 -18.73 -17.41
CA GLN A 260 -2.02 -18.78 -18.25
C GLN A 260 -2.18 -17.96 -19.53
N ALA A 261 -3.34 -18.03 -20.18
CA ALA A 261 -3.63 -17.23 -21.38
C ALA A 261 -3.55 -15.72 -21.09
N ALA A 262 -4.04 -15.27 -19.93
CA ALA A 262 -3.91 -13.88 -19.50
C ALA A 262 -2.44 -13.50 -19.25
N VAL A 263 -1.66 -14.34 -18.55
CA VAL A 263 -0.23 -14.12 -18.30
C VAL A 263 0.55 -13.98 -19.62
N ASP A 264 0.27 -14.85 -20.58
CA ASP A 264 0.94 -14.85 -21.89
C ASP A 264 0.58 -13.63 -22.75
N ALA A 265 -0.61 -13.06 -22.54
CA ALA A 265 -1.09 -11.90 -23.29
C ALA A 265 -0.58 -10.54 -22.74
N VAL A 266 -0.20 -10.46 -21.45
CA VAL A 266 0.18 -9.19 -20.81
C VAL A 266 1.47 -8.63 -21.42
N ARG A 267 1.35 -7.44 -22.01
CA ARG A 267 2.46 -6.68 -22.59
C ARG A 267 2.15 -5.18 -22.64
N PRO A 268 3.15 -4.30 -22.79
CA PRO A 268 2.89 -2.87 -22.97
C PRO A 268 1.89 -2.57 -24.09
N GLY A 269 0.93 -1.69 -23.81
CA GLY A 269 -0.07 -1.23 -24.78
C GLY A 269 -1.37 -2.05 -24.82
N ILE A 270 -1.51 -3.12 -24.03
CA ILE A 270 -2.79 -3.82 -23.86
C ILE A 270 -3.72 -3.02 -22.93
N SER A 271 -5.01 -2.97 -23.24
CA SER A 271 -6.03 -2.42 -22.34
C SER A 271 -6.31 -3.40 -21.20
N VAL A 272 -6.52 -2.84 -20.00
CA VAL A 272 -7.07 -3.57 -18.84
C VAL A 272 -8.58 -3.62 -18.97
#